data_AF-A0ABD5DW19-F1
#
_entry.id   AF-A0ABD5DW19-F1
#
_cell.length_a   1.000
_cell.length_b   1.000
_cell.length_c   1.000
_cell.angle_alpha   90.00
_cell.angle_beta   90.00
_cell.angle_gamma   90.00
#
_symmetry.space_group_name_H-M   'P 1'
#
loop_
_entity.id
_entity.type
_entity.pdbx_description
1 polymer ?
#
loop_
_entity_poly.entity_id
_entity_poly.type
_entity_poly.pdbx_seq_one_letter_code
_entity_poly.pdbx_strand_id
1 'polypeptide(L)' 'CWIDDSVNDKDTLKAGKLWIDYDYTPVPPLENLMLRQRITDRYLVDFTTRVSA' A
#
# COMPACT_ATOMS: atom_id res chain seq x y z
N CYS A 1 7.06 8.31 15.55
CA CYS A 1 6.09 8.54 16.64
C CYS A 1 6.76 9.42 17.68
N TRP A 2 5.96 10.18 18.42
CA TRP A 2 6.44 10.99 19.53
C TRP A 2 5.36 11.05 20.62
N ILE A 3 5.76 11.58 21.78
CA ILE A 3 4.85 11.84 22.89
C ILE A 3 4.64 13.36 22.89
N ASP A 4 3.38 13.78 22.77
CA ASP A 4 3.00 15.18 22.87
C ASP A 4 2.64 15.54 24.32
N ASP A 5 3.40 16.46 24.92
CA ASP A 5 3.22 16.92 26.30
C ASP A 5 1.95 17.77 26.49
N SER A 6 1.36 18.30 25.41
CA SER A 6 0.08 19.02 25.47
C SER A 6 -1.11 18.08 25.60
N VAL A 7 -0.98 16.84 25.12
CA VAL A 7 -2.00 15.79 25.18
C VAL A 7 -1.79 14.87 26.39
N ASN A 8 -0.54 14.71 26.83
CA ASN A 8 -0.14 13.89 27.96
C ASN A 8 0.16 14.74 29.21
N ASP A 9 -0.85 15.47 29.68
CA ASP A 9 -0.74 16.26 30.90
C ASP A 9 -0.66 15.39 32.18
N LYS A 10 -0.38 16.03 33.32
CA LYS A 10 -0.17 15.32 34.58
C LYS A 10 -1.40 14.53 35.05
N ASP A 11 -2.60 15.01 34.72
CA ASP A 11 -3.85 14.40 35.19
C ASP A 11 -4.25 13.21 34.32
N THR A 12 -4.02 13.25 33.01
CA THR A 12 -4.19 12.11 32.10
C THR A 12 -3.21 10.98 32.39
N LEU A 13 -1.94 11.31 32.64
CA LEU A 13 -0.91 10.32 33.01
C LEU A 13 -1.21 9.66 34.36
N LYS A 14 -1.67 10.43 35.36
CA LYS A 14 -2.10 9.87 36.66
C LYS A 14 -3.32 8.96 36.53
N ALA A 15 -4.20 9.22 35.58
CA ALA A 15 -5.33 8.36 35.27
C ALA A 15 -4.92 7.11 34.45
N GLY A 16 -3.62 6.92 34.19
CA GLY A 16 -3.09 5.75 33.48
C GLY A 16 -3.33 5.78 31.97
N LYS A 17 -3.58 6.95 31.38
CA LYS A 17 -3.78 7.11 29.93
C LYS A 17 -2.52 7.73 29.31
N LEU A 18 -2.05 7.15 28.22
CA LEU A 18 -0.90 7.62 27.45
C LEU A 18 -1.27 7.61 25.97
N TRP A 19 -1.04 8.73 25.31
CA TRP A 19 -1.25 8.92 23.88
C TRP A 19 0.10 8.96 23.18
N ILE A 20 0.22 8.21 22.08
CA ILE A 20 1.41 8.18 21.24
C ILE A 20 0.99 8.63 19.85
N ASP A 21 1.54 9.75 19.42
CA ASP A 21 1.24 10.33 18.13
C ASP A 21 2.10 9.67 17.05
N TYR A 22 1.44 9.30 15.95
CA TYR A 22 2.06 8.67 14.80
C TYR A 22 1.39 9.14 13.53
N ASP A 23 2.13 9.90 12.73
CA ASP A 23 1.69 10.25 11.38
C ASP A 23 1.66 9.00 10.51
N TYR A 24 0.46 8.65 10.05
CA TYR A 24 0.23 7.56 9.11
C TYR A 24 -0.38 8.10 7.82
N THR A 25 0.34 7.96 6.71
CA THR A 25 -0.22 8.18 5.38
C THR A 25 -0.66 6.82 4.80
N PRO A 26 -1.96 6.57 4.61
CA PRO A 26 -2.41 5.35 3.97
C PRO A 26 -1.81 5.26 2.57
N VAL A 27 -1.38 4.06 2.18
CA VAL A 27 -0.87 3.83 0.82
C VAL A 27 -2.01 4.12 -0.17
N PRO A 28 -1.78 4.91 -1.22
CA PRO A 28 -2.81 5.20 -2.21
C PRO A 28 -3.40 3.89 -2.75
N PRO A 29 -4.73 3.70 -2.69
CA PRO A 29 -5.37 2.50 -3.19
C PRO A 29 -5.17 2.40 -4.72
N LEU A 30 -5.06 1.17 -5.21
CA LEU A 30 -4.90 0.89 -6.65
C LEU A 30 -6.25 1.01 -7.38
N GLU A 31 -6.89 2.18 -7.30
CA GLU A 31 -8.26 2.42 -7.76
C GLU A 31 -8.40 2.34 -9.29
N ASN A 32 -7.35 2.73 -10.02
CA ASN A 32 -7.36 2.79 -11.49
C ASN A 32 -6.35 1.81 -12.09
N LEU A 33 -6.57 0.52 -11.87
CA LEU A 33 -5.85 -0.52 -12.60
C LEU A 33 -6.40 -0.64 -14.03
N MET A 34 -5.70 -0.03 -15.00
CA MET A 34 -6.08 -0.13 -16.41
C MET A 34 -5.34 -1.28 -17.11
N LEU A 35 -6.10 -2.20 -17.70
CA LEU A 35 -5.55 -3.26 -18.54
C LEU A 35 -5.21 -2.71 -19.93
N ARG A 36 -3.92 -2.66 -20.28
CA ARG A 36 -3.48 -2.32 -21.63
C ARG A 36 -3.29 -3.58 -22.47
N GLN A 37 -4.31 -3.98 -23.20
CA GLN A 37 -4.23 -5.08 -24.15
C GLN A 37 -3.68 -4.58 -25.50
N ARG A 38 -2.89 -5.42 -26.17
CA ARG A 38 -2.43 -5.19 -27.54
C ARG A 38 -2.75 -6.44 -28.35
N ILE A 39 -3.36 -6.26 -29.52
CA ILE A 39 -3.46 -7.32 -30.52
C ILE A 39 -2.08 -7.45 -31.14
N THR A 40 -1.51 -8.65 -31.11
CA THR A 40 -0.17 -8.93 -31.63
C THR A 40 -0.11 -10.34 -32.19
N ASP A 41 0.56 -10.48 -33.32
CA ASP A 41 0.88 -11.74 -34.01
C ASP A 41 2.29 -12.26 -33.65
N ARG A 42 3.06 -11.52 -32.84
CA ARG A 42 4.42 -11.87 -32.42
C ARG A 42 4.54 -13.30 -31.89
N TYR A 43 3.50 -13.78 -31.20
CA TYR A 43 3.49 -15.11 -30.59
C TYR A 43 2.86 -16.18 -31.48
N LEU A 44 2.25 -15.81 -32.62
CA LEU A 44 1.75 -16.80 -33.60
C LEU A 44 2.91 -17.54 -34.26
N VAL A 45 4.04 -16.86 -34.52
CA VAL A 45 5.21 -17.48 -35.14
C VAL A 45 5.87 -18.51 -34.20
N ASP A 46 5.99 -18.17 -32.91
CA ASP A 46 6.55 -19.06 -31.88
C ASP A 46 5.60 -20.18 -31.41
N PHE A 47 4.31 -20.10 -31.78
CA PHE A 47 3.28 -21.05 -31.33
C PHE A 47 3.62 -22.48 -31.77
N THR A 48 3.99 -22.66 -33.03
CA THR A 48 4.33 -23.97 -33.63
C THR A 48 5.53 -24.63 -32.93
N THR A 49 6.54 -23.84 -32.59
CA THR A 49 7.74 -24.30 -31.90
C THR A 49 7.45 -24.72 -30.45
N ARG A 50 6.52 -24.04 -29.77
CA ARG A 50 6.12 -24.34 -28.38
C ARG A 50 5.17 -25.53 -28.23
N VAL A 51 4.36 -25.82 -29.25
CA VAL A 51 3.45 -26.99 -29.26
C VAL A 51 4.19 -28.31 -29.51
N SER A 52 5.38 -28.23 -30.09
CA SER A 52 6.19 -29.38 -30.51
C SER A 52 7.22 -29.83 -29.47
N ALA A 53 7.26 -29.19 -28.29
CA ALA A 53 8.14 -29.50 -27.16
C ALA A 53 7.39 -30.28 -26.08
#